data_AF-A0AAN7UKR2-F1
#
_entry.id   AF-A0AAN7UKR2-F1
#
_cell.length_a   1.000
_cell.length_b   1.000
_cell.length_c   1.000
_cell.angle_alpha   90.00
_cell.angle_beta   90.00
_cell.angle_gamma   90.00
#
_symmetry.space_group_name_H-M   'P 1'
#
loop_
_entity.id
_entity.type
_entity.pdbx_description
1 polymer ?
#
loop_
_entity_poly.entity_id
_entity_poly.type
_entity_poly.pdbx_seq_one_letter_code
_entity_poly.pdbx_strand_id
1 'polypeptide(L)'
;MVIQEELLDVLRERYPDGLTTSKLPNEASQIKFAVLKNKTEPEQGWKPLDFGSDDRPVDKGFQDNMMVAFAIAADGEDDVDFEVEFPSYDEEEEAGEAEEASDS
;
A
#
# COMPACT_ATOMS: atom_id res chain seq x y z
N MET A 1 18.11 2.26 11.97
CA MET A 1 17.72 2.20 10.55
C MET A 1 16.22 2.16 10.54
N VAL A 2 15.60 3.28 10.18
CA VAL A 2 14.15 3.44 10.26
C VAL A 2 13.58 3.04 8.90
N ILE A 3 12.78 1.99 8.88
CA ILE A 3 12.25 1.43 7.62
C ILE A 3 11.39 2.44 6.83
N GLN A 4 10.81 3.43 7.53
CA GLN A 4 10.08 4.54 6.91
C GLN A 4 10.98 5.45 6.09
N GLU A 5 12.20 5.75 6.57
CA GLU A 5 13.16 6.60 5.85
C GLU A 5 13.63 5.91 4.56
N GLU A 6 13.95 4.62 4.64
CA GLU A 6 14.38 3.86 3.46
C GLU A 6 13.28 3.77 2.40
N LEU A 7 12.02 3.55 2.81
CA LEU A 7 10.91 3.55 1.87
C LEU A 7 10.73 4.93 1.23
N LEU A 8 10.84 6.01 2.00
CA LEU A 8 10.72 7.37 1.47
C LEU A 8 11.82 7.69 0.45
N ASP A 9 13.06 7.27 0.71
CA ASP A 9 14.16 7.47 -0.21
C ASP A 9 13.94 6.73 -1.54
N VAL A 10 13.49 5.47 -1.48
CA VAL A 10 13.14 4.69 -2.68
C VAL A 10 11.98 5.34 -3.43
N LEU A 11 10.95 5.81 -2.73
CA LEU A 11 9.82 6.49 -3.35
C LEU A 11 10.25 7.77 -4.06
N ARG A 12 11.14 8.57 -3.46
CA ARG A 12 11.67 9.80 -4.09
C ARG A 12 12.56 9.50 -5.29
N GLU A 13 13.36 8.44 -5.22
CA GLU A 13 14.22 8.03 -6.33
C GLU A 13 13.41 7.54 -7.53
N ARG A 14 12.37 6.72 -7.28
CA ARG A 14 11.57 6.08 -8.34
C ARG A 14 10.41 6.93 -8.84
N TYR A 15 9.85 7.76 -7.97
CA TYR A 15 8.64 8.55 -8.23
C TYR A 15 8.88 10.02 -7.82
N PRO A 16 9.83 10.72 -8.44
CA PRO A 16 10.17 12.09 -8.06
C PRO A 16 9.00 13.07 -8.16
N ASP A 17 8.04 12.80 -9.06
CA ASP A 17 6.84 13.62 -9.26
C ASP A 17 5.63 13.19 -8.40
N GLY A 18 5.78 12.14 -7.58
CA GLY A 18 4.68 11.56 -6.80
C GLY A 18 4.16 10.22 -7.33
N LEU A 19 3.26 9.62 -6.55
CA LEU A 19 2.47 8.47 -6.97
C LEU A 19 1.26 8.96 -7.79
N THR A 20 0.75 8.11 -8.67
CA THR A 20 -0.34 8.46 -9.60
C THR A 20 -1.58 9.05 -8.90
N THR A 21 -1.84 8.62 -7.67
CA THR A 21 -2.99 9.02 -6.85
C THR A 21 -2.61 9.81 -5.60
N SER A 22 -1.31 10.04 -5.32
CA SER A 22 -0.87 10.61 -4.05
C SER A 22 0.45 11.36 -4.16
N LYS A 23 0.56 12.48 -3.44
CA LYS A 23 1.85 13.16 -3.28
C LYS A 23 2.74 12.37 -2.33
N LEU A 24 4.05 12.43 -2.55
CA LEU A 24 5.01 11.85 -1.58
C LEU A 24 4.94 12.62 -0.25
N PRO A 25 5.16 11.94 0.89
CA PRO A 25 5.24 12.61 2.16
C PRO A 25 6.50 13.47 2.27
N ASN A 26 6.40 14.52 3.08
CA ASN A 26 7.55 15.36 3.42
C ASN A 26 8.44 14.66 4.43
N GLU A 27 7.82 13.96 5.40
CA GLU A 27 8.48 13.26 6.50
C GLU A 27 8.20 11.75 6.49
N ALA A 28 9.19 10.96 6.86
CA ALA A 28 9.06 9.51 6.96
C ALA A 28 8.02 9.08 8.03
N SER A 29 7.80 9.90 9.06
CA SER A 29 6.80 9.71 10.13
C SER A 29 5.36 9.60 9.60
N GLN A 30 5.09 10.17 8.41
CA GLN A 30 3.79 10.11 7.73
C GLN A 30 3.53 8.74 7.11
N ILE A 31 4.56 7.92 6.91
CA ILE A 31 4.41 6.57 6.37
C ILE A 31 3.96 5.66 7.50
N LYS A 32 2.75 5.12 7.37
CA LYS A 32 2.19 4.12 8.28
C LYS A 32 2.19 2.76 7.60
N PHE A 33 2.40 1.71 8.39
CA PHE A 33 2.41 0.33 7.89
C PHE A 33 1.24 -0.47 8.43
N ALA A 34 0.81 -1.44 7.63
CA ALA A 34 -0.10 -2.47 8.09
C ALA A 34 0.26 -3.84 7.53
N VAL A 35 -0.20 -4.87 8.23
CA VAL A 35 -0.07 -6.27 7.81
C VAL A 35 -1.46 -6.87 7.66
N LEU A 36 -1.59 -7.90 6.85
CA LEU A 36 -2.85 -8.63 6.75
C LEU A 36 -3.24 -9.20 8.12
N LYS A 37 -4.52 -9.05 8.49
CA LYS A 37 -5.07 -9.70 9.70
C LYS A 37 -4.97 -11.22 9.60
N ASN A 38 -5.25 -11.76 8.41
CA ASN A 38 -5.05 -13.15 8.06
C ASN A 38 -4.21 -13.24 6.78
N LYS A 39 -3.05 -13.91 6.86
CA LYS A 39 -2.12 -14.06 5.72
C LYS A 39 -2.71 -14.83 4.54
N THR A 40 -3.73 -15.64 4.75
CA THR A 40 -4.36 -16.45 3.70
C THR A 40 -5.67 -15.85 3.17
N GLU A 41 -6.18 -14.80 3.82
CA GLU A 41 -7.50 -14.21 3.52
C GLU A 41 -7.38 -12.68 3.53
N PRO A 42 -6.89 -12.08 2.42
CA PRO A 42 -6.66 -10.64 2.33
C PRO A 42 -7.93 -9.80 2.55
N GLU A 43 -9.10 -10.36 2.25
CA GLU A 43 -10.42 -9.75 2.44
C GLU A 43 -10.74 -9.42 3.91
N GLN A 44 -10.06 -10.07 4.88
CA GLN A 44 -10.20 -9.70 6.30
C GLN A 44 -9.62 -8.32 6.62
N GLY A 45 -8.89 -7.74 5.67
CA GLY A 45 -8.32 -6.42 5.74
C GLY A 45 -7.02 -6.36 6.54
N TRP A 46 -6.67 -5.13 6.90
CA TRP A 46 -5.35 -4.78 7.39
C TRP A 46 -5.35 -4.49 8.89
N LYS A 47 -4.26 -4.84 9.55
CA LYS A 47 -3.94 -4.52 10.93
C LYS A 47 -2.83 -3.46 10.94
N PRO A 48 -3.13 -2.22 11.35
CA PRO A 48 -2.12 -1.19 11.49
C PRO A 48 -1.02 -1.61 12.45
N LEU A 49 0.19 -1.16 12.17
CA LEU A 49 1.36 -1.36 12.98
C LEU A 49 1.82 -0.02 13.53
N ASP A 50 1.99 0.03 14.85
CA ASP A 50 2.61 1.17 15.50
C ASP A 50 4.13 1.06 15.36
N PHE A 51 4.74 1.98 14.60
CA PHE A 51 6.18 2.08 14.36
C PHE A 51 6.70 3.41 14.88
N GLY A 52 7.54 3.35 15.90
CA GLY A 52 8.38 4.44 16.36
C GLY A 52 9.74 4.45 15.67
N SER A 53 10.46 5.55 15.83
CA SER A 53 11.78 5.80 15.22
C SER A 53 12.86 4.82 15.63
N ASP A 54 12.73 4.15 16.78
CA ASP A 54 13.72 3.20 17.31
C ASP A 54 13.30 1.74 17.16
N ASP A 55 12.14 1.49 16.52
CA ASP A 55 11.61 0.15 16.38
C ASP A 55 12.33 -0.64 15.28
N ARG A 56 12.69 -1.88 15.59
CA ARG A 56 13.24 -2.80 14.58
C ARG A 56 12.08 -3.53 13.90
N PRO A 57 12.13 -3.76 12.58
CA PRO A 57 11.07 -4.47 11.87
C PRO A 57 10.69 -5.81 12.53
N VAL A 58 11.71 -6.57 12.96
CA VAL A 58 11.53 -7.87 13.64
C VAL A 58 10.71 -7.77 14.94
N ASP A 59 10.83 -6.66 15.68
CA ASP A 59 10.11 -6.45 16.93
C ASP A 59 8.62 -6.15 16.69
N LYS A 60 8.28 -5.69 15.47
CA LYS A 60 6.91 -5.42 15.02
C LYS A 60 6.31 -6.56 14.20
N GLY A 61 6.97 -7.72 14.22
CA GLY A 61 6.47 -8.92 13.56
C GLY A 61 6.78 -8.97 12.07
N PHE A 62 7.74 -8.17 11.58
CA PHE A 62 8.19 -8.34 10.20
C PHE A 62 8.93 -9.65 10.04
N GLN A 63 8.62 -10.34 8.96
CA GLN A 63 9.24 -11.59 8.55
C GLN A 63 9.65 -11.49 7.09
N ASP A 64 10.68 -12.24 6.72
CA ASP A 64 11.09 -12.33 5.33
C ASP A 64 9.92 -12.80 4.44
N ASN A 65 9.82 -12.20 3.25
CA ASN A 65 8.79 -12.49 2.25
C ASN A 65 7.35 -12.27 2.72
N MET A 66 7.13 -11.42 3.71
CA MET A 66 5.78 -11.04 4.10
C MET A 66 5.22 -9.93 3.21
N MET A 67 3.89 -9.89 3.13
CA MET A 67 3.19 -8.78 2.51
C MET A 67 2.90 -7.69 3.55
N VAL A 68 3.14 -6.44 3.14
CA VAL A 68 2.90 -5.24 3.93
C VAL A 68 2.18 -4.21 3.07
N ALA A 69 1.25 -3.50 3.67
CA ALA A 69 0.66 -2.29 3.11
C ALA A 69 1.32 -1.07 3.74
N PHE A 70 1.38 0.02 2.98
CA PHE A 70 1.74 1.32 3.52
C PHE A 70 0.71 2.37 3.09
N ALA A 71 0.51 3.37 3.94
CA ALA A 71 -0.33 4.53 3.66
C ALA A 71 0.41 5.80 4.06
N ILE A 72 0.07 6.91 3.42
CA ILE A 72 0.64 8.23 3.70
C ILE A 72 -0.38 9.03 4.50
N ALA A 73 -0.10 9.24 5.77
CA ALA A 73 -0.92 10.05 6.66
C ALA A 73 -0.73 11.55 6.40
N ALA A 74 -1.80 12.33 6.60
CA ALA A 74 -1.68 13.77 6.68
C ALA A 74 -0.91 14.20 7.94
N ASP A 75 -0.39 15.42 7.93
CA ASP A 75 0.40 15.94 9.06
C ASP A 75 -0.43 15.94 10.36
N GLY A 76 0.01 15.15 11.33
CA GLY A 76 -0.64 15.03 12.65
C GLY A 76 -1.80 14.02 12.72
N GLU A 77 -2.04 13.23 11.67
CA GLU A 77 -2.97 12.10 11.70
C GLU A 77 -2.22 10.78 11.89
N ASP A 78 -2.69 9.96 12.84
CA ASP A 78 -2.14 8.63 13.11
C ASP A 78 -3.08 7.51 12.63
N ASP A 79 -4.37 7.80 12.46
CA ASP A 79 -5.37 6.87 11.94
C ASP A 79 -5.44 7.02 10.42
N VAL A 80 -5.10 5.94 9.70
CA VAL A 80 -5.22 5.86 8.25
C VAL A 80 -5.88 4.56 7.84
N ASP A 81 -6.71 4.65 6.82
CA ASP A 81 -7.32 3.48 6.19
C ASP A 81 -6.36 2.87 5.16
N PHE A 82 -6.27 1.54 5.18
CA PHE A 82 -5.46 0.78 4.24
C PHE A 82 -6.38 0.13 3.21
N GLU A 83 -6.58 0.81 2.08
CA GLU A 83 -7.30 0.27 0.93
C GLU A 83 -6.28 -0.27 -0.06
N VAL A 84 -6.14 -1.59 -0.12
CA VAL A 84 -5.23 -2.27 -1.05
C VAL A 84 -6.03 -3.24 -1.89
N GLU A 85 -6.12 -2.94 -3.18
CA GLU A 85 -6.70 -3.83 -4.17
C GLU A 85 -5.70 -4.93 -4.54
N PHE A 86 -6.18 -6.16 -4.58
CA PHE A 86 -5.38 -7.30 -5.00
C PHE A 86 -5.70 -7.60 -6.46
N PRO A 87 -4.68 -7.72 -7.33
CA PRO A 87 -4.93 -8.09 -8.71
C PRO A 87 -5.60 -9.47 -8.74
N SER A 88 -6.79 -9.52 -9.33
CA SER A 88 -7.54 -10.75 -9.58
C SER A 88 -7.58 -11.03 -11.08
N TYR A 89 -7.60 -12.30 -11.48
CA TYR A 89 -7.76 -12.67 -12.89
C TYR A 89 -9.21 -12.54 -13.38
N ASP A 90 -10.17 -12.39 -12.45
CA ASP A 90 -11.61 -12.37 -12.77
C ASP A 90 -12.08 -11.02 -13.33
N GLU A 91 -11.24 -9.98 -13.33
CA GLU A 91 -11.56 -8.65 -13.88
C GLU A 91 -11.25 -8.51 -15.40
N GLU A 92 -10.74 -9.54 -16.06
CA GLU A 92 -10.41 -9.51 -17.50
C GLU A 92 -11.58 -9.91 -18.44
N GLU A 93 -12.80 -10.14 -17.95
CA GLU A 93 -13.92 -10.64 -18.78
C GLU A 93 -14.93 -9.58 -19.27
N GLU A 94 -14.88 -8.31 -18.83
CA GLU A 94 -15.90 -7.30 -19.19
C GLU A 94 -15.44 -6.20 -20.18
N ALA A 95 -14.50 -6.53 -21.07
CA ALA A 95 -14.03 -5.60 -22.11
C ALA A 95 -14.03 -6.26 -23.50
N GLY A 96 -15.16 -6.81 -23.94
CA GLY A 96 -15.18 -7.58 -25.19
C GLY A 96 -16.53 -7.91 -25.82
N GLU A 97 -17.57 -7.08 -25.72
CA GLU A 97 -18.77 -7.23 -26.56
C GLU A 97 -19.17 -5.88 -27.20
N ALA A 98 -18.42 -5.48 -28.21
CA ALA A 98 -18.86 -4.50 -29.20
C ALA A 98 -18.75 -5.14 -30.59
N GLU A 99 -19.62 -6.10 -30.88
CA GLU A 99 -19.76 -6.69 -32.22
C GLU A 99 -21.04 -6.17 -32.88
N GLU A 100 -20.84 -5.23 -33.81
CA GLU A 100 -21.52 -5.13 -35.11
C GLU A 100 -23.05 -4.96 -35.14
N ALA A 101 -23.50 -3.71 -35.05
CA ALA A 101 -24.70 -3.29 -35.76
C ALA A 101 -24.41 -3.27 -37.28
N SER A 102 -24.82 -4.31 -38.01
CA SER A 102 -24.91 -4.26 -39.47
C SER A 102 -26.28 -4.74 -39.97
N ASP A 103 -27.09 -3.73 -40.30
CA ASP A 103 -28.02 -3.61 -41.43
C ASP A 103 -28.56 -4.89 -42.11
N SER A 104 -29.88 -5.09 -42.02
CA SER A 104 -30.75 -5.59 -43.11
C SER A 104 -32.22 -5.24 -42.88
#